data_AF-A0A350PDM8-F1
#
_entry.id   AF-A0A350PDM8-F1
#
_cell.length_a   1.000
_cell.length_b   1.000
_cell.length_c   1.000
_cell.angle_alpha   90.00
_cell.angle_beta   90.00
_cell.angle_gamma   90.00
#
_symmetry.space_group_name_H-M   'P 1'
#
loop_
_entity.id
_entity.type
_entity.pdbx_description
1 polymer ?
#
loop_
_entity_poly.entity_id
_entity_poly.type
_entity_poly.pdbx_seq_one_letter_code
_entity_poly.pdbx_strand_id
1 'polypeptide(L)'
;MKVLILGLPGSGKTTLAKPFSELVGGVHINADVVRTSYDDWDFSLSGRIRQSVRMKHLADGVVMAGKIAVCDFICPTEEARRNFNADFTVWMDTIDQSRFEDTNVIFEPPVTVDYHIKKWFDDAHEQLMPVVKRWMDIANV
;
A
#
# COMPACT_ATOMS: atom_id res chain seq x y z
N MET A 1 -4.12 3.86 12.46
CA MET A 1 -3.99 4.35 11.07
C MET A 1 -3.47 3.26 10.14
N LYS A 2 -4.09 3.08 8.98
CA LYS A 2 -3.67 2.24 7.87
C LYS A 2 -3.20 3.10 6.71
N VAL A 3 -1.94 2.95 6.35
CA VAL A 3 -1.34 3.55 5.16
C VAL A 3 -1.25 2.48 4.08
N LEU A 4 -1.84 2.76 2.91
CA LEU A 4 -1.70 1.93 1.72
C LEU A 4 -0.71 2.58 0.75
N ILE A 5 0.38 1.89 0.45
CA ILE A 5 1.31 2.24 -0.62
C ILE A 5 1.05 1.28 -1.79
N LEU A 6 0.35 1.76 -2.81
CA LEU A 6 -0.11 0.97 -3.96
C LEU A 6 0.58 1.36 -5.27
N GLY A 7 0.47 0.51 -6.29
CA GLY A 7 1.08 0.72 -7.60
C GLY A 7 1.61 -0.56 -8.23
N LEU A 8 2.00 -0.47 -9.50
CA LEU A 8 2.44 -1.62 -10.30
C LEU A 8 3.70 -2.31 -9.75
N PRO A 9 3.88 -3.63 -9.95
CA PRO A 9 5.13 -4.32 -9.60
C PRO A 9 6.35 -3.60 -10.20
N GLY A 10 7.35 -3.30 -9.37
CA GLY A 10 8.52 -2.53 -9.78
C GLY A 10 8.44 -1.01 -9.55
N SER A 11 7.29 -0.46 -9.13
CA SER A 11 7.13 0.99 -8.93
C SER A 11 7.83 1.60 -7.71
N GLY A 12 8.62 0.82 -6.96
CA GLY A 12 9.34 1.30 -5.76
C GLY A 12 8.54 1.28 -4.46
N LYS A 13 7.34 0.66 -4.43
CA LYS A 13 6.49 0.58 -3.22
C LYS A 13 7.23 0.12 -1.97
N THR A 14 7.90 -1.04 -2.03
CA THR A 14 8.59 -1.62 -0.87
C THR A 14 9.80 -0.76 -0.46
N THR A 15 10.49 -0.16 -1.43
CA THR A 15 11.60 0.79 -1.22
C THR A 15 11.14 2.02 -0.46
N LEU A 16 9.91 2.50 -0.69
CA LEU A 16 9.30 3.58 0.08
C LEU A 16 8.78 3.09 1.44
N ALA A 17 8.01 2.00 1.44
CA ALA A 17 7.23 1.55 2.58
C ALA A 17 8.07 1.16 3.79
N LYS A 18 9.20 0.47 3.55
CA LYS A 18 10.07 0.00 4.63
C LYS A 18 10.67 1.16 5.45
N PRO A 19 11.48 2.07 4.87
CA PRO A 19 12.03 3.20 5.63
C PRO A 19 10.94 4.13 6.15
N PHE A 20 9.85 4.32 5.40
CA PHE A 20 8.72 5.13 5.87
C PHE A 20 8.07 4.55 7.14
N SER A 21 7.91 3.23 7.21
CA SER A 21 7.38 2.57 8.41
C SER A 21 8.25 2.79 9.65
N GLU A 22 9.57 2.80 9.49
CA GLU A 22 10.53 3.06 10.57
C GLU A 22 10.41 4.52 11.05
N LEU A 23 10.31 5.47 10.12
CA LEU A 23 10.15 6.90 10.42
C LEU A 23 8.88 7.21 11.20
N VAL A 24 7.75 6.55 10.89
CA VAL A 24 6.48 6.73 11.60
C VAL A 24 6.33 5.83 12.83
N GLY A 25 7.35 5.01 13.16
CA GLY A 25 7.26 4.04 14.26
C GLY A 25 6.15 3.00 14.05
N GLY A 26 5.83 2.70 12.80
CA GLY A 26 4.79 1.78 12.38
C GLY A 26 5.29 0.35 12.15
N VAL A 27 4.37 -0.51 11.71
CA VAL A 27 4.64 -1.89 11.32
C VAL A 27 4.47 -2.01 9.81
N HIS A 28 5.53 -2.46 9.14
CA HIS A 28 5.52 -2.74 7.71
C HIS A 28 4.87 -4.09 7.42
N ILE A 29 3.84 -4.10 6.56
CA ILE A 29 3.18 -5.31 6.08
C ILE A 29 3.34 -5.39 4.56
N ASN A 30 4.19 -6.30 4.10
CA ASN A 30 4.44 -6.54 2.68
C ASN A 30 3.54 -7.68 2.16
N ALA A 31 2.83 -7.47 1.05
CA ALA A 31 1.93 -8.51 0.55
C ALA A 31 2.63 -9.78 0.06
N ASP A 32 3.82 -9.70 -0.53
CA ASP A 32 4.51 -10.91 -1.01
C ASP A 32 4.97 -11.78 0.17
N VAL A 33 5.40 -11.15 1.27
CA VAL A 33 5.65 -11.84 2.55
C VAL A 33 4.38 -12.51 3.06
N VAL A 34 3.25 -11.78 3.08
CA VAL A 34 1.95 -12.34 3.51
C VAL A 34 1.51 -13.49 2.61
N ARG A 35 1.68 -13.41 1.28
CA ARG A 35 1.38 -14.52 0.37
C ARG A 35 2.20 -15.75 0.70
N THR A 36 3.49 -15.56 0.92
CA THR A 36 4.40 -16.64 1.32
C THR A 36 3.96 -17.28 2.63
N SER A 37 3.59 -16.49 3.64
CA SER A 37 3.17 -17.00 4.95
C SER A 37 1.86 -17.81 4.91
N TYR A 38 0.97 -17.50 3.96
CA TYR A 38 -0.30 -18.21 3.78
C TYR A 38 -0.28 -19.26 2.66
N ASP A 39 0.87 -19.40 1.98
CA ASP A 39 1.04 -20.23 0.78
C ASP A 39 -0.07 -20.01 -0.28
N ASP A 40 -0.45 -18.74 -0.49
CA ASP A 40 -1.58 -18.35 -1.34
C ASP A 40 -1.13 -17.46 -2.51
N TRP A 41 -0.77 -18.14 -3.60
CA TRP A 41 -0.30 -17.56 -4.87
C TRP A 41 -1.39 -17.49 -5.94
N ASP A 42 -2.66 -17.42 -5.53
CA ASP A 42 -3.78 -17.22 -6.44
C ASP A 42 -3.84 -15.76 -6.91
N PHE A 43 -3.48 -15.55 -8.17
CA PHE A 43 -3.51 -14.26 -8.85
C PHE A 43 -4.79 -14.01 -9.64
N SER A 44 -5.79 -14.88 -9.55
CA SER A 44 -7.14 -14.59 -10.07
C SER A 44 -7.74 -13.36 -9.41
N LEU A 45 -8.82 -12.81 -9.99
CA LEU A 45 -9.55 -11.69 -9.37
C LEU A 45 -9.97 -12.04 -7.93
N SER A 46 -10.58 -13.22 -7.73
CA SER A 46 -10.96 -13.71 -6.40
C SER A 46 -9.77 -13.85 -5.45
N GLY A 47 -8.62 -14.32 -5.94
CA GLY A 47 -7.39 -14.44 -5.15
C GLY A 47 -6.81 -13.08 -4.74
N ARG A 48 -6.91 -12.07 -5.62
CA ARG A 48 -6.50 -10.69 -5.34
C ARG A 48 -7.44 -10.00 -4.36
N ILE A 49 -8.76 -10.22 -4.47
CA ILE A 49 -9.75 -9.75 -3.50
C ILE A 49 -9.50 -10.40 -2.13
N ARG A 50 -9.33 -11.73 -2.08
CA ARG A 50 -8.99 -12.45 -0.85
C ARG A 50 -7.71 -11.91 -0.21
N GLN A 51 -6.68 -11.63 -1.01
CA GLN A 51 -5.46 -11.02 -0.51
C GLN A 51 -5.70 -9.61 0.07
N SER A 52 -6.53 -8.78 -0.57
CA SER A 52 -6.84 -7.43 -0.04
C SER A 52 -7.51 -7.49 1.34
N VAL A 53 -8.42 -8.44 1.55
CA VAL A 53 -9.10 -8.66 2.83
C VAL A 53 -8.13 -9.22 3.87
N ARG A 54 -7.23 -10.13 3.48
CA ARG A 54 -6.17 -10.63 4.37
C ARG A 54 -5.24 -9.51 4.85
N MET A 55 -4.78 -8.66 3.92
CA MET A 55 -3.97 -7.49 4.24
C MET A 55 -4.71 -6.54 5.18
N LYS A 56 -6.02 -6.33 4.95
CA LYS A 56 -6.87 -5.52 5.83
C LYS A 56 -6.85 -6.06 7.27
N HIS A 57 -7.12 -7.33 7.47
CA HIS A 57 -7.20 -7.91 8.82
C HIS A 57 -5.87 -7.82 9.59
N LEU A 58 -4.75 -8.04 8.90
CA LEU A 58 -3.43 -7.86 9.50
C LEU A 58 -3.18 -6.39 9.89
N ALA A 59 -3.54 -5.45 9.00
CA ALA A 59 -3.42 -4.02 9.26
C ALA A 59 -4.34 -3.56 10.41
N ASP A 60 -5.58 -4.04 10.44
CA ASP A 60 -6.55 -3.76 11.52
C ASP A 60 -5.99 -4.24 12.87
N GLY A 61 -5.36 -5.42 12.93
CA GLY A 61 -4.70 -5.91 14.15
C GLY A 61 -3.56 -5.01 14.63
N VAL A 62 -2.75 -4.47 13.72
CA VAL A 62 -1.71 -3.48 14.05
C VAL A 62 -2.33 -2.19 14.60
N VAL A 63 -3.40 -1.70 13.98
CA VAL A 63 -4.10 -0.49 14.44
C VAL A 63 -4.75 -0.70 15.81
N MET A 64 -5.36 -1.85 16.05
CA MET A 64 -5.93 -2.22 17.34
C MET A 64 -4.87 -2.26 18.45
N ALA A 65 -3.61 -2.58 18.11
CA ALA A 65 -2.49 -2.52 19.04
C ALA A 65 -1.94 -1.09 19.25
N GLY A 66 -2.62 -0.06 18.75
CA GLY A 66 -2.21 1.35 18.87
C GLY A 66 -1.02 1.72 17.98
N LYS A 67 -0.79 0.99 16.89
CA LYS A 67 0.31 1.22 15.96
C LYS A 67 -0.20 1.64 14.57
N ILE A 68 0.72 2.15 13.76
CA ILE A 68 0.46 2.50 12.36
C ILE A 68 0.78 1.28 11.50
N ALA A 69 -0.16 0.84 10.67
CA ALA A 69 0.09 -0.20 9.68
C ALA A 69 0.50 0.44 8.36
N VAL A 70 1.72 0.20 7.89
CA VAL A 70 2.20 0.63 6.58
C VAL A 70 2.20 -0.58 5.66
N CYS A 71 1.29 -0.62 4.70
CA CYS A 71 1.07 -1.78 3.84
C CYS A 71 1.50 -1.49 2.41
N ASP A 72 2.35 -2.34 1.84
CA ASP A 72 2.75 -2.25 0.44
C ASP A 72 2.28 -3.46 -0.35
N PHE A 73 1.40 -3.22 -1.32
CA PHE A 73 0.90 -4.24 -2.24
C PHE A 73 0.21 -3.62 -3.46
N ILE A 74 0.08 -4.39 -4.53
CA ILE A 74 -0.40 -3.88 -5.84
C ILE A 74 -1.78 -3.23 -5.73
N CYS A 75 -2.71 -3.85 -4.99
CA CYS A 75 -4.09 -3.39 -4.79
C CYS A 75 -4.77 -2.92 -6.10
N PRO A 76 -4.89 -3.82 -7.11
CA PRO A 76 -5.07 -3.42 -8.51
C PRO A 76 -6.46 -2.88 -8.84
N THR A 77 -7.51 -3.30 -8.13
CA THR A 77 -8.89 -2.91 -8.43
C THR A 77 -9.46 -1.97 -7.37
N GLU A 78 -10.48 -1.21 -7.75
CA GLU A 78 -11.21 -0.33 -6.85
C GLU A 78 -11.87 -1.11 -5.71
N GLU A 79 -12.40 -2.30 -6.01
CA GLU A 79 -12.95 -3.20 -4.99
C GLU A 79 -11.88 -3.61 -3.97
N ALA A 80 -10.67 -3.98 -4.41
CA ALA A 80 -9.57 -4.33 -3.51
C ALA A 80 -9.17 -3.16 -2.60
N ARG A 81 -9.14 -1.94 -3.16
CA ARG A 81 -8.85 -0.71 -2.39
C ARG A 81 -9.91 -0.43 -1.34
N ARG A 82 -11.19 -0.52 -1.71
CA ARG A 82 -12.33 -0.37 -0.79
C ARG A 82 -12.33 -1.43 0.30
N ASN A 83 -12.03 -2.68 -0.05
CA ASN A 83 -11.95 -3.77 0.91
C ASN A 83 -10.86 -3.51 1.95
N PHE A 84 -9.67 -3.08 1.50
CA PHE A 84 -8.57 -2.72 2.39
C PHE A 84 -8.89 -1.53 3.30
N ASN A 85 -9.66 -0.56 2.79
CA ASN A 85 -10.17 0.59 3.54
C ASN A 85 -9.05 1.33 4.28
N ALA A 86 -8.09 1.86 3.53
CA ALA A 86 -6.98 2.64 4.07
C ALA A 86 -7.48 3.98 4.63
N ASP A 87 -6.77 4.50 5.63
CA ASP A 87 -6.98 5.86 6.12
C ASP A 87 -6.20 6.87 5.25
N PHE A 88 -5.02 6.48 4.77
CA PHE A 88 -4.16 7.28 3.91
C PHE A 88 -3.58 6.45 2.77
N THR A 89 -3.56 7.01 1.57
CA THR A 89 -3.19 6.32 0.33
C THR A 89 -2.06 7.03 -0.40
N VAL A 90 -1.03 6.26 -0.77
CA VAL A 90 0.10 6.70 -1.58
C VAL A 90 0.15 5.88 -2.85
N TRP A 91 -0.05 6.53 -4.00
CA TRP A 91 0.06 5.88 -5.29
C TRP A 91 1.46 6.07 -5.90
N MET A 92 2.15 4.95 -6.07
CA MET A 92 3.42 4.82 -6.77
C MET A 92 3.17 4.63 -8.27
N ASP A 93 3.08 5.74 -8.99
CA ASP A 93 2.85 5.83 -10.43
C ASP A 93 4.15 6.18 -11.17
N THR A 94 5.21 5.43 -10.85
CA THR A 94 6.58 5.72 -11.31
C THR A 94 6.99 4.95 -12.55
N ILE A 95 6.13 4.03 -13.02
CA ILE A 95 6.34 3.21 -14.20
C ILE A 95 5.03 3.10 -14.98
N ASP A 96 5.12 3.07 -16.31
CA ASP A 96 3.93 2.95 -17.17
C ASP A 96 3.37 1.52 -17.20
N GLN A 97 4.26 0.52 -17.16
CA GLN A 97 3.90 -0.90 -17.22
C GLN A 97 4.86 -1.74 -16.37
N SER A 98 4.33 -2.82 -15.81
CA SER A 98 5.13 -3.84 -15.15
C SER A 98 5.49 -4.98 -16.11
N ARG A 99 6.40 -5.85 -15.68
CA ARG A 99 6.74 -7.10 -16.40
C ARG A 99 5.62 -8.15 -16.44
N PHE A 100 4.50 -7.91 -15.74
CA PHE A 100 3.41 -8.86 -15.58
C PHE A 100 2.16 -8.34 -16.32
N GLU A 101 1.93 -8.89 -17.51
CA GLU A 101 0.86 -8.44 -18.41
C GLU A 101 -0.53 -8.57 -17.79
N ASP A 102 -0.78 -9.69 -17.09
CA ASP A 102 -2.03 -9.94 -16.37
C ASP A 102 -2.34 -8.84 -15.36
N THR A 103 -1.31 -8.31 -14.70
CA THR A 103 -1.42 -7.25 -13.71
C THR A 103 -1.63 -5.90 -14.38
N ASN A 104 -0.97 -5.63 -15.51
CA ASN A 104 -1.17 -4.40 -16.27
C ASN A 104 -2.62 -4.29 -16.76
N VAL A 105 -3.21 -5.39 -17.24
CA VAL A 105 -4.58 -5.42 -17.78
C VAL A 105 -5.62 -5.11 -16.70
N ILE A 106 -5.44 -5.61 -15.48
CA ILE A 106 -6.43 -5.46 -14.41
C ILE A 106 -6.19 -4.25 -13.50
N PHE A 107 -5.06 -3.57 -13.64
CA PHE A 107 -4.74 -2.45 -12.77
C PHE A 107 -5.60 -1.26 -13.16
N GLU A 108 -6.56 -0.94 -12.31
CA GLU A 108 -7.40 0.24 -12.41
C GLU A 108 -6.69 1.40 -11.70
N PRO A 109 -6.23 2.44 -12.40
CA PRO A 109 -5.62 3.61 -11.77
C PRO A 109 -6.59 4.20 -10.72
N PRO A 110 -6.12 4.53 -9.51
CA PRO A 110 -6.99 5.11 -8.49
C PRO A 110 -7.44 6.51 -8.90
N VAL A 111 -8.72 6.82 -8.72
CA VAL A 111 -9.29 8.14 -9.07
C VAL A 111 -8.88 9.21 -8.07
N THR A 112 -8.80 8.85 -6.80
CA THR A 112 -8.45 9.74 -5.68
C THR A 112 -7.45 9.06 -4.77
N VAL A 113 -6.37 9.78 -4.44
CA VAL A 113 -5.38 9.37 -3.44
C VAL A 113 -4.93 10.59 -2.65
N ASP A 114 -4.42 10.35 -1.44
CA ASP A 114 -3.91 11.42 -0.57
C ASP A 114 -2.55 11.93 -1.04
N TYR A 115 -1.73 11.04 -1.63
CA TYR A 115 -0.44 11.39 -2.19
C TYR A 115 -0.14 10.60 -3.47
N HIS A 116 0.36 11.28 -4.50
CA HIS A 116 0.66 10.69 -5.81
C HIS A 116 2.12 10.93 -6.18
N ILE A 117 2.89 9.84 -6.34
CA ILE A 117 4.30 9.88 -6.73
C ILE A 117 4.39 9.44 -8.19
N LYS A 118 4.50 10.43 -9.08
CA LYS A 118 4.58 10.22 -10.54
C LYS A 118 6.00 9.93 -11.05
N LYS A 119 7.02 10.27 -10.26
CA LYS A 119 8.43 9.98 -10.57
C LYS A 119 9.14 9.63 -9.28
N TRP A 120 10.00 8.61 -9.31
CA TRP A 120 10.81 8.26 -8.16
C TRP A 120 11.87 9.34 -7.88
N PHE A 121 12.14 9.56 -6.59
CA PHE A 121 13.21 10.42 -6.08
C PHE A 121 13.73 9.84 -4.76
N ASP A 122 15.02 10.03 -4.47
CA ASP A 122 15.74 9.26 -3.44
C ASP A 122 15.26 9.56 -2.00
N ASP A 123 14.78 10.76 -1.74
CA ASP A 123 14.26 11.23 -0.46
C ASP A 123 12.72 11.11 -0.33
N ALA A 124 12.08 10.24 -1.14
CA ALA A 124 10.62 10.07 -1.13
C ALA A 124 10.01 9.75 0.24
N HIS A 125 10.68 8.94 1.05
CA HIS A 125 10.24 8.58 2.38
C HIS A 125 10.34 9.76 3.37
N GLU A 126 11.35 10.63 3.22
CA GLU A 126 11.51 11.83 4.04
C GLU A 126 10.48 12.90 3.68
N GLN A 127 10.21 13.10 2.38
CA GLN A 127 9.20 14.05 1.91
C GLN A 127 7.76 13.62 2.22
N LEU A 128 7.52 12.31 2.31
CA LEU A 128 6.21 11.79 2.71
C LEU A 128 5.90 12.08 4.18
N MET A 129 6.91 12.13 5.03
CA MET A 129 6.76 12.33 6.48
C MET A 129 5.99 13.60 6.88
N PRO A 130 6.34 14.82 6.41
CA PRO A 130 5.59 16.02 6.77
C PRO A 130 4.14 16.00 6.26
N VAL A 131 3.89 15.37 5.11
CA VAL A 131 2.54 15.24 4.55
C VAL A 131 1.68 14.35 5.43
N VAL A 132 2.21 13.18 5.82
CA VAL A 132 1.48 12.24 6.68
C VAL A 132 1.30 12.79 8.08
N LYS A 133 2.32 13.44 8.67
CA LYS A 133 2.17 14.12 9.97
C LYS A 133 1.06 15.16 9.93
N ARG A 134 1.03 16.02 8.92
CA ARG A 134 -0.03 17.01 8.76
C ARG A 134 -1.41 16.36 8.64
N TRP A 135 -1.51 15.26 7.90
CA TRP A 135 -2.75 14.50 7.79
C TRP A 135 -3.19 13.95 9.16
N MET A 136 -2.26 13.36 9.92
CA MET A 136 -2.49 12.81 11.27
C MET A 136 -2.99 13.89 12.23
N ASP A 137 -2.37 15.07 12.22
CA ASP A 137 -2.76 16.22 13.04
C ASP A 137 -4.19 16.69 12.71
N ILE A 138 -4.56 16.72 11.42
CA ILE A 138 -5.93 17.11 10.99
C ILE A 138 -6.95 16.03 11.36
N ALA A 139 -6.57 14.76 11.25
CA ALA A 139 -7.43 13.61 11.53
C ALA A 139 -7.58 13.32 13.03
N ASN A 140 -6.75 13.93 13.90
CA ASN A 140 -6.61 13.61 15.33
C ASN A 140 -6.26 12.12 15.57
N VAL A 141 -5.33 11.58 14.77
CA VAL A 141 -4.86 10.18 14.84
C VAL A 141 -3.39 10.11 15.18
#